data_AF-A0A944BLP0-F1
#
_entry.id   AF-A0A944BLP0-F1
#
_cell.length_a   1.000
_cell.length_b   1.000
_cell.length_c   1.000
_cell.angle_alpha   90.00
_cell.angle_beta   90.00
_cell.angle_gamma   90.00
#
_symmetry.space_group_name_H-M   'P 1'
#
loop_
_entity.id
_entity.type
_entity.pdbx_description
1 polymer ?
#
loop_
_entity_poly.entity_id
_entity_poly.type
_entity_poly.pdbx_seq_one_letter_code
_entity_poly.pdbx_strand_id
1 'polypeptide(L)'
;MTSQKGTVFKHDDYDDLKKVYSIWICTNPSPDARGTSQRFSICKEDIIGEYEVDSKQYDLMTVVLIRVGDSTDPNYNNALMRMLSLLFRSEVPIEQSHRILSKEYGFRQSFLSKEARMKSWALDIENEGYDRGLKQGRTEGRAEGKTEGLCDIIKRMMDAMGKTLEDTMTLLRLTDDEKHSVRACFSS
;
A
#
# COMPACT_ATOMS: atom_id res chain seq x y z
N MET A 1 -32.75 -8.06 -5.08
CA MET A 1 -33.45 -6.84 -5.53
C MET A 1 -32.40 -5.77 -5.78
N THR A 2 -32.38 -5.15 -6.97
CA THR A 2 -31.43 -4.08 -7.30
C THR A 2 -31.82 -2.79 -6.58
N SER A 3 -30.86 -1.93 -6.24
CA SER A 3 -31.11 -0.61 -5.59
C SER A 3 -31.94 0.36 -6.44
N GLN A 4 -32.28 -0.03 -7.68
CA GLN A 4 -33.03 0.77 -8.65
C GLN A 4 -34.55 0.47 -8.65
N LYS A 5 -34.98 -0.69 -8.11
CA LYS A 5 -36.40 -1.08 -8.10
C LYS A 5 -37.19 -0.15 -7.15
N GLY A 6 -38.12 0.62 -7.70
CA GLY A 6 -38.95 1.58 -6.96
C GLY A 6 -38.46 3.03 -6.97
N THR A 7 -37.22 3.29 -7.40
CA THR A 7 -36.64 4.65 -7.52
C THR A 7 -36.42 5.06 -8.97
N VAL A 8 -35.91 4.16 -9.81
CA VAL A 8 -35.55 4.43 -11.22
C VAL A 8 -36.56 3.81 -12.18
N PHE A 9 -37.09 2.63 -11.86
CA PHE A 9 -38.19 1.99 -12.59
C PHE A 9 -39.20 1.41 -11.59
N LYS A 10 -40.47 1.36 -11.98
CA LYS A 10 -41.58 0.80 -11.18
C LYS A 10 -42.00 -0.53 -11.80
N HIS A 11 -42.51 -1.45 -10.98
CA HIS A 11 -42.96 -2.79 -11.39
C HIS A 11 -41.85 -3.68 -12.00
N ASP A 12 -42.21 -4.60 -12.89
CA ASP A 12 -41.31 -5.57 -13.55
C ASP A 12 -40.82 -5.08 -14.93
N ASP A 13 -40.80 -3.75 -15.16
CA ASP A 13 -40.22 -3.12 -16.35
C ASP A 13 -38.68 -3.17 -16.29
N TYR A 14 -38.13 -4.37 -16.50
CA TYR A 14 -36.69 -4.58 -16.64
C TYR A 14 -36.14 -3.95 -17.94
N ASP A 15 -37.00 -3.62 -18.90
CA ASP A 15 -36.63 -2.88 -20.12
C ASP A 15 -36.18 -1.43 -19.83
N ASP A 16 -36.46 -0.90 -18.64
CA ASP A 16 -36.11 0.47 -18.26
C ASP A 16 -34.85 0.57 -17.37
N LEU A 17 -34.11 -0.54 -17.23
CA LEU A 17 -32.86 -0.62 -16.48
C LEU A 17 -31.86 0.43 -16.98
N LYS A 18 -31.37 1.27 -16.06
CA LYS A 18 -30.32 2.25 -16.36
C LYS A 18 -28.95 1.65 -16.14
N LYS A 19 -28.04 1.92 -17.08
CA LYS A 19 -26.64 1.53 -17.01
C LYS A 19 -25.99 1.99 -15.70
N VAL A 20 -25.34 1.06 -15.01
CA VAL A 20 -24.63 1.30 -13.75
C VAL A 20 -23.14 1.50 -14.01
N TYR A 21 -22.57 2.51 -13.37
CA TYR A 21 -21.13 2.77 -13.36
C TYR A 21 -20.55 2.49 -11.98
N SER A 22 -19.49 1.68 -11.93
CA SER A 22 -18.65 1.49 -10.74
C SER A 22 -17.28 2.12 -11.00
N ILE A 23 -16.85 3.07 -10.16
CA ILE A 23 -15.56 3.75 -10.31
C ILE A 23 -14.64 3.30 -9.17
N TRP A 24 -13.51 2.71 -9.53
CA TRP A 24 -12.52 2.19 -8.60
C TRP A 24 -11.27 3.04 -8.69
N ILE A 25 -10.82 3.58 -7.56
CA ILE A 25 -9.63 4.44 -7.50
C ILE A 25 -8.55 3.68 -6.75
N CYS A 26 -7.50 3.28 -7.45
CA CYS A 26 -6.32 2.65 -6.88
C CYS A 26 -5.30 3.73 -6.52
N THR A 27 -5.14 3.99 -5.21
CA THR A 27 -4.22 4.99 -4.68
C THR A 27 -2.79 4.47 -4.54
N ASN A 28 -2.57 3.16 -4.60
CA ASN A 28 -1.23 2.58 -4.58
C ASN A 28 -0.99 1.53 -5.69
N PRO A 29 -1.00 1.94 -6.97
CA PRO A 29 -0.71 1.02 -8.07
C PRO A 29 0.80 0.73 -8.21
N SER A 30 1.11 -0.35 -8.91
CA SER A 30 2.47 -0.66 -9.35
C SER A 30 3.05 0.46 -10.23
N PRO A 31 4.38 0.66 -10.23
CA PRO A 31 5.01 1.79 -10.93
C PRO A 31 4.63 1.91 -12.41
N ASP A 32 4.55 0.79 -13.12
CA ASP A 32 4.18 0.68 -14.53
C ASP A 32 2.72 1.03 -14.82
N ALA A 33 1.84 0.92 -13.82
CA ALA A 33 0.40 1.12 -13.98
C ALA A 33 -0.08 2.50 -13.49
N ARG A 34 0.80 3.33 -12.93
CA ARG A 34 0.50 4.70 -12.45
C ARG A 34 -0.01 5.59 -13.58
N GLY A 35 -1.00 6.42 -13.28
CA GLY A 35 -1.57 7.38 -14.24
C GLY A 35 -2.46 6.77 -15.31
N THR A 36 -2.72 5.45 -15.26
CA THR A 36 -3.59 4.80 -16.23
C THR A 36 -5.04 4.82 -15.80
N SER A 37 -5.95 4.81 -16.78
CA SER A 37 -7.36 4.51 -16.55
C SER A 37 -7.84 3.48 -17.56
N GLN A 38 -8.69 2.55 -17.11
CA GLN A 38 -9.30 1.54 -17.97
C GLN A 38 -10.79 1.50 -17.71
N ARG A 39 -11.53 1.26 -18.79
CA ARG A 39 -12.97 1.04 -18.75
C ARG A 39 -13.24 -0.39 -19.18
N PHE A 40 -13.94 -1.14 -18.33
CA PHE A 40 -14.45 -2.47 -18.60
C PHE A 40 -15.96 -2.36 -18.78
N SER A 41 -16.47 -2.75 -19.94
CA SER A 41 -17.88 -2.71 -20.30
C SER A 41 -18.30 -4.03 -20.95
N ILE A 42 -19.61 -4.31 -20.94
CA ILE A 42 -20.13 -5.52 -21.58
C ILE A 42 -20.32 -5.23 -23.07
N CYS A 43 -19.74 -6.07 -23.92
CA CYS A 43 -19.90 -6.02 -25.37
C CYS A 43 -20.47 -7.36 -25.86
N LYS A 44 -21.42 -7.31 -26.79
CA LYS A 44 -21.97 -8.48 -27.44
C LYS A 44 -20.99 -8.97 -28.52
N GLU A 45 -20.80 -10.28 -28.58
CA GLU A 45 -20.04 -10.96 -29.63
C GLU A 45 -20.88 -12.15 -30.12
N ASP A 46 -21.10 -12.24 -31.43
CA ASP A 46 -21.82 -13.36 -32.05
C ASP A 46 -20.83 -14.44 -32.48
N ILE A 47 -21.01 -15.66 -31.98
CA ILE A 47 -20.14 -16.80 -32.28
C ILE A 47 -20.72 -17.66 -33.42
N ILE A 48 -22.06 -17.78 -33.50
CA ILE A 48 -22.77 -18.54 -34.54
C ILE A 48 -24.07 -17.82 -34.90
N GLY A 49 -24.20 -17.42 -36.17
CA GLY A 49 -25.35 -16.66 -36.65
C GLY A 49 -25.33 -15.21 -36.14
N GLU A 50 -25.95 -14.32 -36.89
CA GLU A 50 -26.00 -12.89 -36.56
C GLU A 50 -27.40 -12.52 -36.07
N TYR A 51 -27.47 -11.83 -34.93
CA TYR A 51 -28.73 -11.30 -34.40
C TYR A 51 -28.50 -9.95 -33.71
N GLU A 52 -29.14 -8.91 -34.23
CA GLU A 52 -29.01 -7.56 -33.68
C GLU A 52 -29.76 -7.40 -32.35
N VAL A 53 -29.08 -6.86 -31.35
CA VAL A 53 -29.62 -6.56 -30.01
C VAL A 53 -29.24 -5.13 -29.66
N ASP A 54 -30.18 -4.31 -29.16
CA ASP A 54 -29.85 -2.96 -28.71
C ASP A 54 -28.88 -3.06 -27.52
N SER A 55 -27.76 -2.33 -27.59
CA SER A 55 -26.78 -2.23 -26.50
C SER A 55 -27.39 -1.90 -25.14
N LYS A 56 -28.51 -1.16 -25.09
CA LYS A 56 -29.22 -0.89 -23.82
C LYS A 56 -29.69 -2.15 -23.10
N GLN A 57 -29.88 -3.25 -23.81
CA GLN A 57 -30.37 -4.51 -23.25
C GLN A 57 -29.25 -5.35 -22.61
N TYR A 58 -27.98 -5.15 -23.01
CA TYR A 58 -26.85 -5.95 -22.50
C TYR A 58 -25.73 -5.13 -21.84
N ASP A 59 -25.48 -3.89 -22.28
CA ASP A 59 -24.44 -2.99 -21.74
C ASP A 59 -24.94 -2.25 -20.48
N LEU A 60 -25.38 -3.04 -19.50
CA LEU A 60 -25.98 -2.54 -18.26
C LEU A 60 -24.96 -2.21 -17.16
N MET A 61 -23.70 -2.58 -17.35
CA MET A 61 -22.65 -2.41 -16.34
C MET A 61 -21.35 -1.90 -16.95
N THR A 62 -20.72 -0.94 -16.28
CA THR A 62 -19.37 -0.49 -16.61
C THR A 62 -18.55 -0.27 -15.35
N VAL A 63 -17.31 -0.77 -15.36
CA VAL A 63 -16.31 -0.50 -14.33
C VAL A 63 -15.26 0.42 -14.91
N VAL A 64 -14.96 1.53 -14.21
CA VAL A 64 -13.85 2.43 -14.53
C VAL A 64 -12.80 2.27 -13.43
N LEU A 65 -11.64 1.73 -13.79
CA LEU A 65 -10.49 1.64 -12.90
C LEU A 65 -9.56 2.82 -13.17
N ILE A 66 -9.29 3.61 -12.14
CA ILE A 66 -8.38 4.76 -12.18
C ILE A 66 -7.20 4.43 -11.29
N ARG A 67 -5.99 4.39 -11.84
CA ARG A 67 -4.76 4.20 -11.07
C ARG A 67 -4.09 5.54 -10.86
N VAL A 68 -4.16 6.02 -9.63
CA VAL A 68 -3.67 7.34 -9.25
C VAL A 68 -2.17 7.42 -9.50
N GLY A 69 -1.79 8.59 -9.99
CA GLY A 69 -0.48 8.88 -10.45
C GLY A 69 0.50 9.42 -9.42
N ASP A 70 1.68 9.73 -9.92
CA ASP A 70 2.62 10.56 -9.16
C ASP A 70 2.32 12.04 -9.42
N SER A 71 2.13 12.83 -8.35
CA SER A 71 1.90 14.26 -8.49
C SER A 71 3.05 15.04 -9.13
N THR A 72 4.24 14.43 -9.19
CA THR A 72 5.48 15.05 -9.68
C THR A 72 5.84 14.72 -11.12
N ASP A 73 5.16 13.75 -11.76
CA ASP A 73 5.53 13.32 -13.10
C ASP A 73 5.07 14.33 -14.18
N PRO A 74 5.98 14.82 -15.03
CA PRO A 74 5.70 15.86 -16.02
C PRO A 74 4.75 15.41 -17.13
N ASN A 75 4.49 14.11 -17.29
CA ASN A 75 3.52 13.58 -18.24
C ASN A 75 2.07 13.69 -17.72
N TYR A 76 1.83 14.17 -16.50
CA TYR A 76 0.49 14.42 -15.95
C TYR A 76 -0.19 15.66 -16.55
N ASN A 77 -0.48 15.62 -17.85
CA ASN A 77 -1.27 16.65 -18.54
C ASN A 77 -2.80 16.49 -18.36
N ASN A 78 -3.24 15.54 -17.53
CA ASN A 78 -4.66 15.30 -17.26
C ASN A 78 -5.08 15.93 -15.91
N ALA A 79 -6.00 16.89 -15.96
CA ALA A 79 -6.49 17.62 -14.78
C ALA A 79 -7.12 16.71 -13.71
N LEU A 80 -7.87 15.67 -14.10
CA LEU A 80 -8.45 14.71 -13.17
C LEU A 80 -7.36 13.92 -12.45
N MET A 81 -6.35 13.43 -13.17
CA MET A 81 -5.25 12.68 -12.56
C MET A 81 -4.41 13.53 -11.62
N ARG A 82 -4.14 14.79 -11.99
CA ARG A 82 -3.42 15.74 -11.12
C ARG A 82 -4.21 16.02 -9.84
N MET A 83 -5.53 16.25 -9.95
CA MET A 83 -6.40 16.41 -8.78
C MET A 83 -6.38 15.17 -7.86
N LEU A 84 -6.55 13.97 -8.42
CA LEU A 84 -6.55 12.73 -7.64
C LEU A 84 -5.19 12.46 -6.98
N SER A 85 -4.09 12.81 -7.65
CA SER A 85 -2.74 12.69 -7.10
C SER A 85 -2.55 13.63 -5.91
N LEU A 86 -3.02 14.89 -5.99
CA LEU A 86 -3.02 15.84 -4.88
C LEU A 86 -3.92 15.40 -3.70
N LEU A 87 -5.03 14.72 -3.97
CA LEU A 87 -5.92 14.22 -2.92
C LEU A 87 -5.34 12.99 -2.23
N PHE A 88 -4.87 12.00 -2.98
CA PHE A 88 -4.57 10.67 -2.43
C PHE A 88 -3.09 10.33 -2.30
N ARG A 89 -2.21 10.95 -3.09
CA ARG A 89 -0.76 10.63 -3.16
C ARG A 89 0.09 11.90 -3.21
N SER A 90 -0.29 12.93 -2.45
CA SER A 90 0.44 14.20 -2.50
C SER A 90 1.82 14.05 -1.88
N GLU A 91 2.86 14.14 -2.70
CA GLU A 91 4.24 14.32 -2.26
C GLU A 91 4.53 15.79 -1.94
N VAL A 92 3.56 16.67 -2.25
CA VAL A 92 3.58 18.09 -1.96
C VAL A 92 3.04 18.35 -0.54
N PRO A 93 3.59 19.33 0.21
CA PRO A 93 3.08 19.71 1.53
C PRO A 93 1.57 19.96 1.55
N ILE A 94 0.91 19.58 2.65
CA ILE A 94 -0.56 19.63 2.82
C ILE A 94 -1.10 21.03 2.46
N GLU A 95 -0.52 22.09 3.02
CA GLU A 95 -0.95 23.47 2.77
C GLU A 95 -0.90 23.87 1.28
N GLN A 96 0.17 23.48 0.60
CA GLN A 96 0.35 23.79 -0.82
C GLN A 96 -0.63 22.97 -1.68
N SER A 97 -0.81 21.68 -1.38
CA SER A 97 -1.78 20.82 -2.07
C SER A 97 -3.21 21.36 -1.92
N HIS A 98 -3.58 21.84 -0.72
CA HIS A 98 -4.89 22.43 -0.43
C HIS A 98 -5.12 23.73 -1.17
N ARG A 99 -4.10 24.59 -1.23
CA ARG A 99 -4.16 25.82 -2.00
C ARG A 99 -4.44 25.53 -3.48
N ILE A 100 -3.78 24.52 -4.04
CA ILE A 100 -3.98 24.10 -5.44
C ILE A 100 -5.39 23.52 -5.62
N LEU A 101 -5.81 22.58 -4.77
CA LEU A 101 -7.14 21.97 -4.82
C LEU A 101 -8.25 23.01 -4.69
N SER A 102 -8.09 24.00 -3.82
CA SER A 102 -9.08 25.07 -3.66
C SER A 102 -9.10 26.03 -4.86
N LYS A 103 -7.93 26.51 -5.31
CA LYS A 103 -7.84 27.51 -6.39
C LYS A 103 -8.13 26.96 -7.78
N GLU A 104 -7.59 25.79 -8.11
CA GLU A 104 -7.65 25.23 -9.47
C GLU A 104 -8.83 24.27 -9.66
N TYR A 105 -9.29 23.61 -8.60
CA TYR A 105 -10.33 22.58 -8.68
C TYR A 105 -11.59 22.91 -7.86
N GLY A 106 -11.63 24.06 -7.17
CA GLY A 106 -12.83 24.56 -6.49
C GLY A 106 -13.21 23.81 -5.20
N PHE A 107 -12.29 23.07 -4.58
CA PHE A 107 -12.58 22.41 -3.30
C PHE A 107 -12.85 23.43 -2.19
N ARG A 108 -13.93 23.18 -1.43
CA ARG A 108 -14.29 23.99 -0.26
C ARG A 108 -13.27 23.78 0.86
N GLN A 109 -12.89 24.87 1.52
CA GLN A 109 -11.96 24.84 2.66
C GLN A 109 -12.45 23.96 3.82
N SER A 110 -13.76 23.85 4.02
CA SER A 110 -14.34 22.98 5.05
C SER A 110 -14.17 21.47 4.79
N PHE A 111 -14.04 21.06 3.53
CA PHE A 111 -13.70 19.70 3.16
C PHE A 111 -12.20 19.45 3.33
N LEU A 112 -11.39 20.36 2.77
CA LEU A 112 -9.94 20.28 2.83
C LEU A 112 -9.45 20.26 4.29
N SER A 113 -9.98 21.08 5.19
CA SER A 113 -9.55 21.10 6.59
C SER A 113 -9.71 19.75 7.32
N LYS A 114 -10.79 19.00 7.02
CA LYS A 114 -10.97 17.63 7.55
C LYS A 114 -9.93 16.67 6.99
N GLU A 115 -9.64 16.80 5.70
CA GLU A 115 -8.64 16.00 5.01
C GLU A 115 -7.22 16.28 5.51
N ALA A 116 -6.86 17.56 5.73
CA ALA A 116 -5.58 17.96 6.35
C ALA A 116 -5.39 17.30 7.70
N ARG A 117 -6.42 17.34 8.55
CA ARG A 117 -6.35 16.74 9.88
C ARG A 117 -6.10 15.23 9.81
N MET A 118 -6.78 14.54 8.88
CA MET A 118 -6.58 13.11 8.67
C MET A 118 -5.17 12.80 8.13
N LYS A 119 -4.67 13.55 7.14
CA LYS A 119 -3.32 13.39 6.60
C LYS A 119 -2.24 13.67 7.64
N SER A 120 -2.41 14.71 8.46
CA SER A 120 -1.50 15.03 9.56
C SER A 120 -1.41 13.89 10.57
N TRP A 121 -2.55 13.36 11.02
CA TRP A 121 -2.55 12.24 11.96
C TRP A 121 -1.95 10.98 11.36
N ALA A 122 -2.20 10.70 10.08
CA ALA A 122 -1.58 9.56 9.39
C ALA A 122 -0.05 9.69 9.36
N LEU A 123 0.46 10.89 9.07
CA LEU A 123 1.90 11.18 9.06
C LEU A 123 2.52 11.04 10.46
N ASP A 124 1.86 11.52 11.50
CA ASP A 124 2.32 11.37 12.88
C ASP A 124 2.44 9.88 13.27
N ILE A 125 1.41 9.08 12.94
CA ILE A 125 1.40 7.63 13.19
C ILE A 125 2.53 6.92 12.42
N GLU A 126 2.75 7.29 11.15
CA GLU A 126 3.81 6.74 10.33
C GLU A 126 5.20 7.04 10.93
N ASN A 127 5.45 8.29 11.32
CA ASN A 127 6.70 8.71 11.94
C ASN A 127 6.95 7.99 13.27
N GLU A 128 5.94 7.91 14.15
CA GLU A 128 6.04 7.15 15.40
C GLU A 128 6.27 5.65 15.17
N GLY A 129 5.63 5.09 14.14
CA GLY A 129 5.84 3.71 13.71
C GLY A 129 7.28 3.49 13.24
N TYR A 130 7.79 4.37 12.39
CA TYR A 130 9.15 4.33 11.88
C TYR A 130 10.20 4.44 12.99
N ASP A 131 10.04 5.41 13.90
CA ASP A 131 10.97 5.61 15.01
C ASP A 131 10.99 4.42 15.97
N ARG A 132 9.82 3.84 16.27
CA ARG A 132 9.73 2.61 17.07
C ARG A 132 10.42 1.46 16.38
N GLY A 133 10.13 1.24 15.09
CA GLY A 133 10.76 0.20 14.28
C GLY A 133 12.28 0.35 14.23
N LEU A 134 12.79 1.56 14.04
CA LEU A 134 14.23 1.83 14.01
C LEU A 134 14.90 1.55 15.36
N LYS A 135 14.27 1.97 16.48
CA LYS A 135 14.78 1.70 17.82
C LYS A 135 14.81 0.20 18.12
N GLN A 136 13.71 -0.49 17.85
CA GLN A 136 13.58 -1.93 18.07
C GLN A 136 14.57 -2.71 17.21
N GLY A 137 14.66 -2.42 15.90
CA GLY A 137 15.60 -3.08 15.00
C GLY A 137 17.05 -2.84 15.37
N ARG A 138 17.41 -1.65 15.89
CA ARG A 138 18.76 -1.40 16.42
C ARG A 138 19.06 -2.19 17.69
N THR A 139 18.09 -2.33 18.60
CA THR A 139 18.28 -3.10 19.84
C THR A 139 18.40 -4.59 19.56
N GLU A 140 17.53 -5.13 18.69
CA GLU A 140 17.54 -6.53 18.27
C GLU A 140 18.82 -6.84 17.51
N GLY A 141 19.15 -6.05 16.47
CA GLY A 141 20.38 -6.26 15.69
C GLY A 141 21.67 -6.12 16.49
N ARG A 142 21.69 -5.30 17.56
CA ARG A 142 22.85 -5.23 18.47
C ARG A 142 22.93 -6.44 19.39
N ALA A 143 21.80 -7.00 19.82
CA ALA A 143 21.77 -8.21 20.63
C ALA A 143 22.21 -9.43 19.79
N GLU A 144 21.63 -9.59 18.60
CA GLU A 144 21.98 -10.64 17.63
C GLU A 144 23.45 -10.54 17.20
N GLY A 145 23.91 -9.34 16.81
CA GLY A 145 25.31 -9.16 16.40
C GLY A 145 26.32 -9.43 17.52
N LYS A 146 25.95 -9.23 18.80
CA LYS A 146 26.78 -9.63 19.93
C LYS A 146 26.83 -11.15 20.08
N THR A 147 25.70 -11.85 19.97
CA THR A 147 25.66 -13.31 20.10
C THR A 147 26.39 -13.97 18.93
N GLU A 148 26.16 -13.52 17.69
CA GLU A 148 26.87 -14.01 16.51
C GLU A 148 28.38 -13.78 16.63
N GLY A 149 28.79 -12.55 16.97
CA GLY A 149 30.20 -12.21 17.16
C GLY A 149 30.86 -13.04 18.26
N LEU A 150 30.14 -13.33 19.36
CA LEU A 150 30.63 -14.19 20.42
C LEU A 150 30.78 -15.64 19.96
N CYS A 151 29.81 -16.17 19.23
CA CYS A 151 29.84 -17.51 18.65
C CYS A 151 31.01 -17.65 17.66
N ASP A 152 31.28 -16.63 16.83
CA ASP A 152 32.41 -16.60 15.90
C ASP A 152 33.77 -16.57 16.60
N ILE A 153 33.91 -15.77 17.67
CA ILE A 153 35.15 -15.73 18.49
C ILE A 153 35.42 -17.11 19.09
N ILE A 154 34.38 -17.77 19.60
CA ILE A 154 34.50 -19.10 20.23
C ILE A 154 34.88 -20.16 19.19
N LYS A 155 34.26 -20.15 18.00
CA LYS A 155 34.66 -21.03 16.87
C LYS A 155 36.15 -20.90 16.56
N ARG A 156 36.62 -19.66 16.36
CA ARG A 156 38.03 -19.37 16.05
C ARG A 156 38.98 -19.80 17.17
N MET A 157 38.60 -19.63 18.44
CA MET A 157 39.40 -20.07 19.59
C MET A 157 39.49 -21.60 19.68
N MET A 158 38.38 -22.30 19.44
CA MET A 158 38.37 -23.76 19.40
C MET A 158 39.29 -24.29 18.30
N ASP A 159 39.22 -23.70 17.10
CA ASP A 159 40.08 -24.08 15.96
C ASP A 159 41.56 -23.80 16.23
N ALA A 160 41.89 -22.64 16.81
CA ALA A 160 43.28 -22.22 17.01
C ALA A 160 43.98 -22.93 18.18
N MET A 161 43.24 -23.25 19.26
CA MET A 161 43.81 -23.83 20.49
C MET A 161 43.47 -25.30 20.69
N GLY A 162 42.62 -25.89 19.84
CA GLY A 162 42.16 -27.27 19.97
C GLY A 162 41.39 -27.56 21.27
N LYS A 163 40.75 -26.53 21.85
CA LYS A 163 40.00 -26.64 23.12
C LYS A 163 38.53 -26.97 22.86
N THR A 164 37.90 -27.61 23.85
CA THR A 164 36.46 -27.89 23.79
C THR A 164 35.63 -26.61 23.95
N LEU A 165 34.35 -26.66 23.55
CA LEU A 165 33.42 -25.54 23.69
C LEU A 165 33.36 -25.05 25.15
N GLU A 166 33.28 -25.99 26.09
CA GLU A 166 33.10 -25.71 27.52
C GLU A 166 34.35 -25.13 28.18
N ASP A 167 35.54 -25.59 27.77
CA ASP A 167 36.80 -25.01 28.21
C ASP A 167 36.95 -23.56 27.71
N THR A 168 36.51 -23.30 26.48
CA THR A 168 36.59 -21.97 25.86
C THR A 168 35.62 -20.99 26.51
N MET A 169 34.39 -21.42 26.82
CA MET A 169 33.41 -20.62 27.57
C MET A 169 33.91 -20.29 28.99
N THR A 170 34.56 -21.27 29.65
CA THR A 170 35.12 -21.10 31.00
C THR A 170 36.32 -20.15 30.99
N LEU A 171 37.18 -20.24 29.96
CA LEU A 171 38.32 -19.35 29.75
C LEU A 171 37.87 -17.89 29.54
N LEU A 172 36.82 -17.68 28.74
CA LEU A 172 36.25 -16.36 28.46
C LEU A 172 35.41 -15.81 29.63
N ARG A 173 35.17 -16.62 30.67
CA ARG A 173 34.37 -16.26 31.86
C ARG A 173 32.99 -15.72 31.49
N LEU A 174 32.33 -16.36 30.53
CA LEU A 174 30.99 -15.96 30.08
C LEU A 174 29.96 -16.06 31.21
N THR A 175 28.98 -15.18 31.17
CA THR A 175 27.79 -15.24 32.02
C THR A 175 26.92 -16.44 31.65
N ASP A 176 26.00 -16.85 32.52
CA ASP A 176 25.15 -18.02 32.24
C ASP A 176 24.18 -17.78 31.07
N ASP A 177 23.74 -16.53 30.87
CA ASP A 177 22.92 -16.11 29.72
C ASP A 177 23.70 -16.20 28.40
N GLU A 178 24.98 -15.78 28.41
CA GLU A 178 25.88 -15.89 27.26
C GLU A 178 26.20 -17.36 26.95
N LYS A 179 26.45 -18.20 27.96
CA LYS A 179 26.66 -19.64 27.76
C LYS A 179 25.42 -20.29 27.13
N HIS A 180 24.22 -19.94 27.57
CA HIS A 180 22.99 -20.46 27.00
C HIS A 180 22.85 -20.06 25.52
N SER A 181 23.07 -18.79 25.21
CA SER A 181 23.01 -18.24 23.85
C SER A 181 24.05 -18.87 22.93
N VAL A 182 25.28 -19.04 23.41
CA VAL A 182 26.35 -19.69 22.66
C VAL A 182 26.04 -21.17 22.44
N ARG A 183 25.60 -21.93 23.44
CA ARG A 183 25.24 -23.34 23.22
C ARG A 183 24.18 -23.51 22.13
N ALA A 184 23.23 -22.59 22.03
CA ALA A 184 22.23 -22.57 20.95
C ALA A 184 22.86 -22.37 19.56
N CYS A 185 23.88 -21.52 19.40
CA CYS A 185 24.61 -21.34 18.13
C CYS A 185 25.31 -22.61 17.60
N PHE A 186 25.71 -23.52 18.50
CA PHE A 186 26.51 -24.72 18.16
C PHE A 186 25.69 -26.01 18.17
N SER A 187 24.38 -25.93 18.47
CA SER A 187 23.45 -27.06 18.43
C SER A 187 22.57 -27.09 17.17
N SER A 188 22.76 -26.12 16.26
CA SER A 188 22.22 -26.10 14.89
C SER A 188 23.27 -26.59 13.90
#